data_AF-A0A7W5IJI8-F1
#
_entry.id   AF-A0A7W5IJI8-F1
#
_cell.length_a   1.000
_cell.length_b   1.000
_cell.length_c   1.000
_cell.angle_alpha   90.00
_cell.angle_beta   90.00
_cell.angle_gamma   90.00
#
_symmetry.space_group_name_H-M   'P 1'
#
loop_
_entity.id
_entity.type
_entity.pdbx_description
1 polymer ?
#
loop_
_entity_poly.entity_id
_entity_poly.type
_entity_poly.pdbx_seq_one_letter_code
_entity_poly.pdbx_strand_id
1 'polypeptide(L)'
;MKLESLRIARSLAPLARLAPLAAACGLLGGCMTSTPVWDAHFGEAVRTLTQAQIIDPHAAEHNPSTQGVDGQSAVSAMTQYDKLFSAPPVSSNPYAIGVSSGVGSTGQ
;
A
#
# COMPACT_ATOMS: atom_id res chain seq x y z
N MET A 1 -33.52 -19.71 -52.23
CA MET A 1 -32.73 -18.47 -52.02
C MET A 1 -33.10 -17.70 -50.75
N LYS A 2 -34.38 -17.42 -50.43
CA LYS A 2 -34.76 -16.60 -49.25
C LYS A 2 -34.40 -17.21 -47.87
N LEU A 3 -34.32 -18.53 -47.76
CA LEU A 3 -34.09 -19.24 -46.48
C LEU A 3 -32.63 -19.22 -46.02
N GLU A 4 -31.69 -19.22 -46.96
CA GLU A 4 -30.24 -19.19 -46.71
C GLU A 4 -29.80 -17.80 -46.22
N SER A 5 -30.41 -16.74 -46.75
CA SER A 5 -30.18 -15.35 -46.33
C SER A 5 -30.60 -15.10 -44.87
N LEU A 6 -31.68 -15.75 -44.42
CA LEU A 6 -32.16 -15.62 -43.04
C LEU A 6 -31.30 -16.41 -42.03
N ARG A 7 -30.70 -17.52 -42.45
CA ARG A 7 -29.76 -18.31 -41.64
C ARG A 7 -28.45 -17.57 -41.40
N ILE A 8 -27.92 -16.93 -42.44
CA ILE A 8 -26.73 -16.07 -42.36
C ILE A 8 -27.00 -14.88 -41.43
N ALA A 9 -28.16 -14.23 -41.55
CA ALA A 9 -28.54 -13.12 -40.67
C ALA A 9 -28.66 -13.53 -39.20
N ARG A 10 -29.17 -14.74 -38.90
CA ARG A 10 -29.25 -15.28 -37.53
C ARG A 10 -27.90 -15.70 -36.96
N SER A 11 -26.95 -16.16 -37.78
CA SER A 11 -25.59 -16.53 -37.32
C SER A 11 -24.67 -15.33 -37.06
N LEU A 12 -24.99 -14.16 -37.62
CA LEU A 12 -24.24 -12.90 -37.45
C LEU A 12 -24.72 -12.05 -36.26
N ALA A 13 -25.90 -12.34 -35.71
CA ALA A 13 -26.46 -11.65 -34.55
C ALA A 13 -25.57 -11.65 -33.27
N PRO A 14 -24.84 -12.74 -32.89
CA PRO A 14 -23.96 -12.69 -31.73
C PRO A 14 -22.66 -11.90 -31.99
N LEU A 15 -22.17 -11.87 -33.24
CA LEU A 15 -20.99 -11.09 -33.65
C LEU A 15 -21.27 -9.58 -33.59
N ALA A 16 -22.50 -9.17 -33.93
CA ALA A 16 -22.92 -7.77 -33.84
C ALA A 16 -22.91 -7.22 -32.40
N ARG A 17 -23.04 -8.07 -31.37
CA ARG A 17 -23.00 -7.65 -29.95
C ARG A 17 -21.58 -7.39 -29.44
N LEU A 18 -20.57 -7.99 -30.06
CA LEU A 18 -19.16 -7.81 -29.70
C LEU A 18 -18.48 -6.67 -30.49
N ALA A 19 -19.10 -6.23 -31.59
CA ALA A 19 -18.63 -5.12 -32.41
C ALA A 19 -18.36 -3.80 -31.63
N PRO A 20 -19.23 -3.33 -30.71
CA PRO A 20 -18.95 -2.10 -29.96
C PRO A 20 -17.79 -2.26 -28.96
N LEU A 21 -17.61 -3.45 -28.37
CA LEU A 21 -16.49 -3.72 -27.46
C LEU A 21 -15.15 -3.77 -28.20
N ALA A 22 -15.12 -4.41 -29.37
CA ALA A 22 -13.95 -4.46 -30.24
C ALA A 22 -13.60 -3.07 -30.81
N ALA A 23 -14.61 -2.29 -31.21
CA ALA A 23 -14.42 -0.90 -31.63
C ALA A 23 -13.90 -0.03 -30.47
N ALA A 24 -14.44 -0.20 -29.26
CA ALA A 24 -13.95 0.51 -28.08
C ALA A 24 -12.49 0.13 -27.76
N CYS A 25 -12.13 -1.15 -27.78
CA CYS A 25 -10.73 -1.59 -27.61
C CYS A 25 -9.79 -1.06 -28.70
N GLY A 26 -10.23 -1.00 -29.96
CA GLY A 26 -9.45 -0.42 -31.05
C GLY A 26 -9.24 1.09 -30.89
N LEU A 27 -10.28 1.81 -30.47
CA LEU A 27 -10.21 3.26 -30.20
C LEU A 27 -9.35 3.57 -28.97
N LEU A 28 -9.42 2.75 -27.91
CA LEU A 28 -8.56 2.85 -26.73
C LEU A 28 -7.11 2.47 -27.03
N GLY A 29 -6.88 1.44 -27.84
CA GLY A 29 -5.54 0.99 -28.26
C GLY A 29 -4.80 1.98 -29.15
N GLY A 30 -5.51 2.87 -29.84
CA GLY A 30 -4.91 3.97 -30.62
C GLY A 30 -4.33 5.10 -29.76
N CYS A 31 -4.82 5.30 -28.53
CA CYS A 31 -4.32 6.33 -27.61
C CYS A 31 -3.12 5.87 -26.76
N MET A 32 -2.84 4.56 -26.67
CA MET A 32 -1.64 4.00 -26.05
C MET A 32 -1.29 2.64 -26.70
N THR A 33 -0.80 2.66 -27.93
CA THR A 33 -0.14 1.49 -28.53
C THR A 33 1.33 1.46 -28.09
N SER A 34 1.60 1.05 -26.85
CA SER A 34 2.98 0.95 -26.39
C SER A 34 3.66 -0.33 -26.89
N THR A 35 2.92 -1.43 -27.06
CA THR A 35 3.50 -2.77 -26.99
C THR A 35 4.32 -3.27 -28.20
N PRO A 36 4.19 -2.79 -29.46
CA PRO A 36 5.17 -3.18 -30.49
C PRO A 36 6.42 -2.29 -30.51
N VAL A 37 6.30 -1.01 -30.11
CA VAL A 37 7.42 -0.04 -30.16
C VAL A 37 8.21 -0.01 -28.85
N TRP A 38 7.54 -0.10 -27.70
CA TRP A 38 8.22 -0.21 -26.42
C TRP A 38 8.95 -1.53 -26.26
N ASP A 39 8.39 -2.65 -26.72
CA ASP A 39 9.04 -3.95 -26.56
C ASP A 39 10.35 -4.01 -27.39
N ALA A 40 10.33 -3.41 -28.58
CA ALA A 40 11.53 -3.25 -29.42
C ALA A 40 12.59 -2.31 -28.82
N HIS A 41 12.17 -1.32 -28.00
CA HIS A 41 13.05 -0.31 -27.39
C HIS A 41 12.93 -0.30 -25.86
N PHE A 42 12.80 -1.47 -25.24
CA PHE A 42 12.43 -1.58 -23.82
C PHE A 42 13.32 -0.77 -22.89
N GLY A 43 14.64 -0.81 -23.10
CA GLY A 43 15.59 -0.05 -22.27
C GLY A 43 15.38 1.47 -22.31
N GLU A 44 15.20 2.03 -23.51
CA GLU A 44 14.92 3.46 -23.70
C GLU A 44 13.53 3.81 -23.17
N ALA A 45 12.53 2.98 -23.45
CA ALA A 45 11.17 3.18 -22.96
C ALA A 45 11.12 3.23 -21.44
N VAL A 46 11.76 2.27 -20.75
CA VAL A 46 11.85 2.27 -19.27
C VAL A 46 12.56 3.51 -18.77
N ARG A 47 13.68 3.90 -19.38
CA ARG A 47 14.42 5.09 -18.94
C ARG A 47 13.58 6.37 -19.09
N THR A 48 12.89 6.54 -20.22
CA THR A 48 11.97 7.66 -20.46
C THR A 48 10.82 7.68 -19.46
N LEU A 49 10.23 6.52 -19.17
CA LEU A 49 9.12 6.42 -18.22
C LEU A 49 9.54 6.71 -16.79
N THR A 50 10.69 6.18 -16.38
CA THR A 50 11.24 6.47 -15.05
C THR A 50 11.45 7.96 -14.89
N GLN A 51 12.00 8.65 -15.91
CA GLN A 51 12.12 10.12 -15.87
C GLN A 51 10.75 10.82 -15.80
N ALA A 52 9.75 10.33 -16.54
CA ALA A 52 8.39 10.87 -16.48
C ALA A 52 7.66 10.59 -15.14
N GLN A 53 8.09 9.57 -14.39
CA GLN A 53 7.54 9.20 -13.07
C GLN A 53 8.24 9.90 -11.91
N ILE A 54 9.41 10.52 -12.12
CA ILE A 54 10.09 11.30 -11.08
C ILE A 54 9.34 12.62 -10.90
N ILE A 55 8.64 12.75 -9.76
CA ILE A 55 7.86 13.93 -9.40
C ILE A 55 8.77 15.12 -9.07
N ASP A 56 9.87 14.86 -8.36
CA ASP A 56 10.86 15.87 -7.97
C ASP A 56 12.27 15.26 -8.02
N PRO A 57 13.12 15.66 -8.99
CA PRO A 57 14.50 15.17 -9.09
C PRO A 57 15.41 15.67 -7.96
N HIS A 58 15.04 16.75 -7.27
CA HIS A 58 15.78 17.35 -6.16
C HIS A 58 15.09 17.12 -4.81
N ALA A 59 14.26 16.07 -4.70
CA ALA A 59 13.50 15.77 -3.48
C ALA A 59 14.37 15.67 -2.22
N ALA A 60 15.62 15.20 -2.35
CA ALA A 60 16.56 15.12 -1.23
C ALA A 60 17.02 16.50 -0.72
N GLU A 61 17.07 17.51 -1.59
CA GLU A 61 17.43 18.90 -1.24
C GLU A 61 16.21 19.65 -0.70
N HIS A 62 15.04 19.46 -1.31
CA HIS A 62 13.81 20.14 -0.92
C HIS A 62 13.18 19.55 0.36
N ASN A 63 13.40 18.27 0.62
CA ASN A 63 12.87 17.58 1.77
C ASN A 63 13.95 16.66 2.38
N PRO A 64 14.94 17.24 3.08
CA PRO A 64 16.01 16.46 3.69
C PRO A 64 15.38 15.45 4.65
N SER A 65 15.83 14.20 4.56
CA SER A 65 15.35 13.14 5.45
C SER A 65 15.51 13.57 6.90
N THR A 66 14.45 13.36 7.69
CA THR A 66 14.51 13.63 9.12
C THR A 66 15.56 12.74 9.78
N GLN A 67 16.14 13.20 10.88
CA GLN A 67 17.13 12.44 11.62
C GLN A 67 16.52 11.10 12.04
N GLY A 68 17.06 10.01 11.49
CA GLY A 68 16.65 8.65 11.83
C GLY A 68 17.01 8.31 13.28
N VAL A 69 16.43 7.23 13.79
CA VAL A 69 16.83 6.68 15.10
C VAL A 69 18.15 5.94 14.94
N ASP A 70 19.05 6.03 15.92
CA ASP A 70 20.23 5.18 15.94
C ASP A 70 19.83 3.72 16.21
N GLY A 71 20.66 2.78 15.77
CA GLY A 71 20.35 1.35 15.91
C GLY A 71 20.18 0.90 17.36
N GLN A 72 20.91 1.50 18.30
CA GLN A 72 20.84 1.12 19.71
C GLN A 72 19.51 1.58 20.33
N SER A 73 19.08 2.80 20.02
CA SER A 73 17.77 3.32 20.42
C SER A 73 16.64 2.50 19.80
N ALA A 74 16.76 2.09 18.54
CA ALA A 74 15.77 1.22 17.89
C ALA A 74 15.64 -0.14 18.61
N VAL A 75 16.77 -0.79 18.92
CA VAL A 75 16.80 -2.07 19.64
C VAL A 75 16.23 -1.93 21.06
N SER A 76 16.59 -0.84 21.76
CA SER A 76 16.08 -0.55 23.11
C SER A 76 14.56 -0.35 23.09
N ALA A 77 14.03 0.40 22.12
CA ALA A 77 12.60 0.62 21.96
C ALA A 77 11.84 -0.70 21.74
N MET A 78 12.35 -1.57 20.85
CA MET A 78 11.74 -2.88 20.60
C MET A 78 11.81 -3.80 21.84
N THR A 79 12.93 -3.77 22.57
CA THR A 79 13.11 -4.54 23.81
C THR A 79 12.15 -4.07 24.91
N GLN A 80 11.96 -2.76 25.05
CA GLN A 80 11.02 -2.22 26.02
C GLN A 80 9.58 -2.55 25.64
N TYR A 81 9.26 -2.53 24.35
CA TYR A 81 7.95 -2.97 23.85
C TYR A 81 7.66 -4.42 24.23
N ASP A 82 8.59 -5.34 24.01
CA ASP A 82 8.45 -6.75 24.40
C ASP A 82 8.20 -6.93 25.90
N LYS A 83 8.96 -6.22 26.73
CA LYS A 83 8.83 -6.27 28.20
C LYS A 83 7.45 -5.87 28.69
N LEU A 84 6.75 -4.95 28.03
CA LEU A 84 5.40 -4.53 28.41
C LEU A 84 4.39 -5.69 28.32
N PHE A 85 4.63 -6.67 27.45
CA PHE A 85 3.75 -7.84 27.29
C PHE A 85 4.20 -9.02 28.14
N SER A 86 5.51 -9.16 28.36
CA SER A 86 6.10 -10.26 29.14
C SER A 86 6.06 -10.01 30.66
N ALA A 87 6.05 -8.75 31.10
CA ALA A 87 6.00 -8.38 32.52
C ALA A 87 5.07 -7.17 32.71
N PRO A 88 3.79 -7.40 33.06
CA PRO A 88 2.87 -6.32 33.42
C PRO A 88 3.50 -5.48 34.54
N PRO A 89 3.57 -4.14 34.41
CA PRO A 89 4.14 -3.31 35.46
C PRO A 89 3.34 -3.53 36.74
N VAL A 90 4.00 -4.06 37.77
CA VAL A 90 3.43 -4.10 39.12
C VAL A 90 3.21 -2.65 39.53
N SER A 91 1.95 -2.22 39.58
CA SER A 91 1.62 -0.90 40.07
C SER A 91 1.98 -0.85 41.56
N SER A 92 3.15 -0.29 41.88
CA SER A 92 3.42 0.08 43.27
C SER A 92 2.47 1.23 43.58
N ASN A 93 1.40 0.91 44.31
CA ASN A 93 0.37 1.85 44.71
C ASN A 93 1.06 3.07 45.39
N PRO A 94 1.06 4.27 44.78
CA PRO A 94 1.82 5.42 45.29
C PRO A 94 1.28 5.96 46.63
N TYR A 95 0.16 5.41 47.11
CA TYR A 95 -0.50 5.76 48.36
C TYR A 95 -0.11 4.90 49.57
N ALA A 96 0.88 3.98 49.45
CA ALA A 96 1.37 3.18 50.58
C ALA A 96 2.34 3.95 51.51
N ILE A 97 2.18 5.27 51.64
CA ILE A 97 2.92 6.11 52.59
C ILE A 97 2.26 5.98 53.96
N GLY A 98 2.67 4.96 54.70
CA GLY A 98 2.77 4.93 56.17
C GLY A 98 1.73 5.67 57.02
N VAL A 99 0.43 5.39 56.88
CA VAL A 99 -0.57 5.73 57.91
C VAL A 99 -1.40 4.52 58.32
N SER A 100 -0.75 3.50 58.90
CA SER A 100 -1.46 2.59 59.80
C SER A 100 -1.50 3.25 61.18
N SER A 101 -2.50 4.10 61.34
CA SER A 101 -3.35 4.20 62.54
C SER A 101 -2.72 3.68 63.84
N GLY A 102 -2.22 4.61 64.66
CA GLY A 102 -2.28 4.42 66.11
C GLY A 102 -3.74 4.37 66.53
N VAL A 103 -4.27 3.16 66.73
CA VAL A 103 -5.48 2.93 67.51
C VAL A 103 -5.22 1.71 68.37
N GLY A 104 -5.30 1.90 69.69
CA GLY A 104 -4.67 1.04 70.69
C GLY A 104 -5.27 -0.36 70.82
N SER A 105 -4.43 -1.28 71.30
CA SER A 105 -4.87 -2.45 72.06
C SER A 105 -4.07 -2.57 73.35
N THR A 106 -4.77 -2.25 74.43
CA THR A 106 -4.53 -2.61 75.83
C THR A 106 -4.23 -4.11 76.01
N GLY A 107 -3.26 -4.42 76.88
CA GLY A 107 -3.34 -5.56 77.81
C GLY A 107 -2.71 -6.90 77.40
N GLN A 108 -1.86 -7.37 78.31
CA GLN A 108 -1.26 -8.72 78.48
C GLN A 108 0.02 -9.02 77.70
#